data_AF-A0A484MUP5-F1
#
_entry.id   AF-A0A484MUP5-F1
#
_cell.length_a   1.000
_cell.length_b   1.000
_cell.length_c   1.000
_cell.angle_alpha   90.00
_cell.angle_beta   90.00
_cell.angle_gamma   90.00
#
_symmetry.space_group_name_H-M   'P 1'
#
loop_
_entity.id
_entity.type
_entity.pdbx_description
1 polymer ?
#
loop_
_entity_poly.entity_id
_entity_poly.type
_entity_poly.pdbx_seq_one_letter_code
_entity_poly.pdbx_strand_id
1 'polypeptide(L)'
;MTKGLGGARNVLLAGGSSGGLGVMVHCDRFRRPFPENVRVKCLADSSLFLRVRDPRRAAFFDDVFCDVVSLHRPDNALPRRCTAKMGAGACFIPRNLVRYIESPFFLMNSAFDSFQVTNTFSKPLHGRVMNHRVGRGDLALLRDFRGQTIRALPRPSRMKGYLITSLFIHRLGTVQGYKGPKFPGRKSKSFESALVDWFFDRATNVRFIDPSKQPFYEPPRVVKD
;
A
#
# COMPACT_ATOMS: atom_id res chain seq x y z
N MET A 1 -17.84 10.50 18.27
CA MET A 1 -19.00 9.64 17.93
C MET A 1 -20.29 10.42 17.66
N THR A 2 -20.36 11.75 17.87
CA THR A 2 -21.63 12.48 17.96
C THR A 2 -22.18 13.06 16.65
N LYS A 3 -21.37 13.21 15.60
CA LYS A 3 -21.81 13.68 14.26
C LYS A 3 -22.21 12.51 13.34
N GLY A 4 -23.10 11.63 13.82
CA GLY A 4 -23.59 10.47 13.06
C GLY A 4 -22.70 9.21 13.09
N LEU A 5 -21.40 9.35 13.39
CA LEU A 5 -20.48 8.20 13.46
C LEU A 5 -20.90 7.14 14.50
N GLY A 6 -21.59 7.55 15.58
CA GLY A 6 -22.12 6.64 16.60
C GLY A 6 -23.19 5.67 16.09
N GLY A 7 -23.90 6.01 15.01
CA GLY A 7 -24.89 5.14 14.36
C GLY A 7 -24.34 4.33 13.18
N ALA A 8 -23.05 4.44 12.86
CA ALA A 8 -22.47 3.79 11.69
C ALA A 8 -22.38 2.27 11.89
N ARG A 9 -22.84 1.50 10.88
CA ARG A 9 -22.67 0.03 10.85
C ARG A 9 -21.40 -0.40 10.11
N ASN A 10 -20.91 0.45 9.21
CA ASN A 10 -19.76 0.21 8.36
C ASN A 10 -18.87 1.44 8.39
N VAL A 11 -17.59 1.26 8.69
CA VAL A 11 -16.59 2.33 8.76
C VAL A 11 -15.33 1.86 8.05
N LEU A 12 -14.83 2.69 7.13
CA LEU A 12 -13.57 2.45 6.44
C LEU A 12 -12.60 3.58 6.77
N LEU A 13 -11.48 3.26 7.42
CA LEU A 13 -10.35 4.18 7.52
C LEU A 13 -9.46 3.99 6.29
N ALA A 14 -9.46 4.95 5.37
CA ALA A 14 -8.72 4.88 4.12
C ALA A 14 -7.70 6.00 3.99
N GLY A 15 -6.59 5.72 3.31
CA GLY A 15 -5.57 6.72 3.00
C GLY A 15 -4.65 6.25 1.89
N GLY A 16 -4.07 7.20 1.16
CA GLY A 16 -3.10 6.94 0.10
C GLY A 16 -1.75 7.57 0.38
N SER A 17 -0.67 6.97 -0.13
CA SER A 17 0.70 7.43 0.09
C SER A 17 1.04 7.53 1.59
N SER A 18 1.62 8.63 2.06
CA SER A 18 1.86 8.89 3.48
C SER A 18 0.58 8.77 4.34
N GLY A 19 -0.60 9.13 3.80
CA GLY A 19 -1.87 8.98 4.50
C GLY A 19 -2.25 7.50 4.74
N GLY A 20 -1.93 6.61 3.80
CA GLY A 20 -2.16 5.17 3.99
C GLY A 20 -1.12 4.53 4.92
N LEU A 21 0.09 5.09 5.01
CA LEU A 21 1.02 4.74 6.09
C LEU A 21 0.47 5.18 7.46
N GLY A 22 -0.13 6.37 7.54
CA GLY A 22 -0.89 6.80 8.73
C GLY A 22 -2.01 5.83 9.09
N VAL A 23 -2.75 5.32 8.09
CA VAL A 23 -3.75 4.26 8.32
C VAL A 23 -3.11 3.01 8.90
N MET A 24 -1.97 2.55 8.39
CA MET A 24 -1.26 1.38 8.94
C MET A 24 -0.89 1.58 10.41
N VAL A 25 -0.41 2.77 10.77
CA VAL A 25 -0.01 3.13 12.14
C VAL A 25 -1.22 3.20 13.07
N HIS A 26 -2.35 3.77 12.61
CA HIS A 26 -3.48 4.10 13.48
C HIS A 26 -4.64 3.10 13.42
N CYS A 27 -4.65 2.13 12.51
CA CYS A 27 -5.81 1.26 12.27
C CYS A 27 -6.32 0.57 13.53
N ASP A 28 -5.44 -0.02 14.34
CA ASP A 28 -5.85 -0.73 15.57
C ASP A 28 -6.39 0.23 16.61
N ARG A 29 -5.78 1.41 16.78
CA ARG A 29 -6.28 2.44 17.67
C ARG A 29 -7.62 3.00 17.20
N PHE A 30 -7.81 3.14 15.89
CA PHE A 30 -9.05 3.61 15.29
C PHE A 30 -10.19 2.60 15.44
N ARG A 31 -9.90 1.29 15.45
CA ARG A 31 -10.90 0.23 15.68
C ARG A 31 -11.47 0.23 17.10
N ARG A 32 -10.64 0.52 18.10
CA ARG A 32 -10.97 0.39 19.54
C ARG A 32 -12.26 1.09 20.00
N PRO A 33 -12.58 2.34 19.62
CA PRO A 33 -13.78 3.01 20.11
C PRO A 33 -15.09 2.47 19.52
N PHE A 34 -15.05 1.56 18.53
CA PHE A 34 -16.24 1.02 17.90
C PHE A 34 -16.68 -0.29 18.57
N PRO A 35 -17.99 -0.51 18.77
CA PRO A 35 -18.53 -1.80 19.21
C PRO A 35 -18.16 -2.97 18.28
N GLU A 36 -18.31 -4.21 18.75
CA GLU A 36 -18.00 -5.41 17.96
C GLU A 36 -18.91 -5.60 16.75
N ASN A 37 -20.19 -5.23 16.88
CA ASN A 37 -21.18 -5.32 15.80
C ASN A 37 -20.99 -4.26 14.69
N VAL A 38 -20.07 -3.31 14.86
CA VAL A 38 -19.68 -2.35 13.82
C VAL A 38 -18.55 -2.91 12.98
N ARG A 39 -18.76 -2.98 11.67
CA ARG A 39 -17.74 -3.36 10.70
C ARG A 39 -16.78 -2.19 10.49
N VAL A 40 -15.62 -2.26 11.13
CA VAL A 40 -14.54 -1.29 10.92
C VAL A 40 -13.37 -1.98 10.24
N LYS A 41 -12.95 -1.42 9.10
CA LYS A 41 -11.82 -1.94 8.32
C LYS A 41 -10.92 -0.81 7.86
N CYS A 42 -9.71 -1.14 7.45
CA CYS A 42 -8.71 -0.16 7.04
C CYS A 42 -8.17 -0.44 5.64
N LEU A 43 -7.95 0.62 4.85
CA LEU A 43 -7.40 0.58 3.50
C LEU A 43 -6.17 1.47 3.40
N ALA A 44 -5.04 0.88 3.00
CA ALA A 44 -3.87 1.64 2.59
C ALA A 44 -3.64 1.49 1.08
N ASP A 45 -3.56 2.63 0.39
CA ASP A 45 -3.27 2.74 -1.03
C ASP A 45 -1.84 3.23 -1.26
N SER A 46 -1.03 2.51 -2.04
CA SER A 46 0.29 2.96 -2.48
C SER A 46 1.18 3.40 -1.30
N SER A 47 1.12 2.61 -0.21
CA SER A 47 1.72 2.95 1.09
C SER A 47 2.71 1.90 1.60
N LEU A 48 2.95 0.83 0.83
CA LEU A 48 3.96 -0.18 1.16
C LEU A 48 5.34 0.31 0.70
N PHE A 49 5.82 1.39 1.32
CA PHE A 49 7.16 1.91 1.05
C PHE A 49 8.21 0.94 1.57
N LEU A 50 9.11 0.50 0.69
CA LEU A 50 10.19 -0.41 1.06
C LEU A 50 11.46 0.35 1.45
N ARG A 51 12.06 -0.05 2.57
CA ARG A 51 13.51 0.06 2.73
C ARG A 51 14.16 -1.07 1.92
N VAL A 52 14.72 -0.75 0.75
CA VAL A 52 15.38 -1.76 -0.09
C VAL A 52 16.70 -2.24 0.51
N ARG A 53 17.21 -3.38 0.04
CA ARG A 53 18.44 -4.00 0.58
C ARG A 53 19.72 -3.21 0.33
N ASP A 54 19.82 -2.54 -0.82
CA ASP A 54 20.98 -1.74 -1.20
C ASP A 54 21.01 -0.46 -0.36
N PRO A 55 22.03 -0.25 0.50
CA PRO A 55 22.08 0.90 1.40
C PRO A 55 22.07 2.25 0.68
N ARG A 56 22.71 2.36 -0.48
CA ARG A 56 22.73 3.62 -1.25
C ARG A 56 21.35 4.01 -1.75
N ARG A 57 20.56 2.99 -2.11
CA ARG A 57 19.18 3.17 -2.58
C ARG A 57 18.17 3.29 -1.45
N ALA A 58 18.54 2.83 -0.25
CA ALA A 58 17.72 2.95 0.96
C ALA A 58 17.78 4.35 1.57
N ALA A 59 18.86 5.11 1.34
CA ALA A 59 19.15 6.40 1.97
C ALA A 59 17.94 7.34 2.07
N PHE A 60 17.25 7.60 0.94
CA PHE A 60 16.07 8.48 0.95
C PHE A 60 14.98 8.02 1.94
N PHE A 61 14.68 6.72 1.97
CA PHE A 61 13.65 6.20 2.86
C PHE A 61 14.15 6.04 4.30
N ASP A 62 15.45 5.80 4.49
CA ASP A 62 16.07 5.81 5.82
C ASP A 62 15.92 7.22 6.44
N ASP A 63 16.26 8.27 5.71
CA ASP A 63 16.13 9.66 6.16
C ASP A 63 14.65 10.01 6.46
N VAL A 64 13.74 9.73 5.50
CA VAL A 64 12.31 10.03 5.67
C VAL A 64 11.71 9.28 6.87
N PHE A 65 12.02 8.00 7.05
CA PHE A 65 11.50 7.24 8.19
C PHE A 65 12.10 7.72 9.51
N CYS A 66 13.40 8.04 9.53
CA CYS A 66 14.07 8.62 10.70
C CYS A 66 13.45 9.95 11.11
N ASP A 67 13.24 10.87 10.17
CA ASP A 67 12.67 12.19 10.41
C ASP A 67 11.23 12.08 10.94
N VAL A 68 10.40 11.27 10.29
CA VAL A 68 8.99 11.09 10.70
C VAL A 68 8.90 10.48 12.10
N VAL A 69 9.69 9.46 12.41
CA VAL A 69 9.69 8.84 13.74
C VAL A 69 10.22 9.80 14.80
N SER A 70 11.26 10.56 14.49
CA SER A 70 11.86 11.54 15.41
C SER A 70 10.90 12.67 15.74
N LEU A 71 10.18 13.17 14.72
CA LEU A 71 9.22 14.27 14.85
C LEU A 71 7.92 13.82 15.52
N HIS A 72 7.29 12.75 15.03
CA HIS A 72 5.95 12.37 15.45
C HIS A 72 5.90 11.46 16.67
N ARG A 73 7.02 10.81 17.04
CA ARG A 73 7.11 9.88 18.18
C ARG A 73 5.92 8.90 18.21
N PRO A 74 5.72 8.09 17.15
CA PRO A 74 4.50 7.30 16.95
C PRO A 74 4.40 6.07 17.88
N ASP A 75 5.28 5.94 18.87
CA ASP A 75 5.41 4.82 19.80
C ASP A 75 4.08 4.35 20.39
N ASN A 76 3.22 5.31 20.78
CA ASN A 76 1.91 5.04 21.38
C ASN A 76 0.83 4.64 20.37
N ALA A 77 1.05 4.90 19.08
CA ALA A 77 0.15 4.53 18.00
C ALA A 77 0.53 3.19 17.36
N LEU A 78 1.83 2.90 17.26
CA LEU A 78 2.35 1.66 16.68
C LEU A 78 1.93 0.41 17.49
N PRO A 79 1.85 -0.77 16.84
CA PRO A 79 1.55 -2.01 17.55
C PRO A 79 2.59 -2.32 18.63
N ARG A 80 2.15 -2.51 19.88
CA ARG A 80 3.04 -2.77 21.03
C ARG A 80 3.95 -3.98 20.82
N ARG A 81 3.44 -5.04 20.18
CA ARG A 81 4.22 -6.25 19.86
C ARG A 81 5.35 -6.00 18.86
N CYS A 82 5.17 -5.00 17.99
CA CYS A 82 6.16 -4.60 17.00
C CYS A 82 7.24 -3.73 17.65
N THR A 83 6.84 -2.69 18.38
CA THR A 83 7.77 -1.77 19.06
C THR A 83 8.58 -2.48 20.15
N ALA A 84 7.97 -3.38 20.93
CA ALA A 84 8.70 -4.17 21.92
C ALA A 84 9.75 -5.11 21.30
N LYS A 85 9.55 -5.55 20.05
CA LYS A 85 10.48 -6.45 19.37
C LYS A 85 11.66 -5.72 18.71
N MET A 86 11.44 -4.52 18.16
CA MET A 86 12.43 -3.87 17.28
C MET A 86 12.56 -2.35 17.45
N GLY A 87 11.86 -1.74 18.42
CA GLY A 87 11.78 -0.29 18.58
C GLY A 87 10.86 0.39 17.56
N ALA A 88 10.52 1.67 17.81
CA ALA A 88 9.58 2.42 16.98
C ALA A 88 10.10 2.70 15.56
N GLY A 89 11.39 3.03 15.40
CA GLY A 89 12.00 3.29 14.10
C GLY A 89 11.86 2.13 13.13
N ALA A 90 12.37 0.95 13.53
CA ALA A 90 12.25 -0.25 12.69
C ALA A 90 10.80 -0.72 12.56
N CYS A 91 9.95 -0.53 13.58
CA CYS A 91 8.54 -0.89 13.52
C CYS A 91 7.77 -0.04 12.51
N PHE A 92 8.08 1.26 12.38
CA PHE A 92 7.41 2.18 11.47
C PHE A 92 7.59 1.80 9.98
N ILE A 93 8.65 1.07 9.65
CA ILE A 93 8.90 0.58 8.28
C ILE A 93 7.74 -0.33 7.84
N PRO A 94 7.04 -0.03 6.72
CA PRO A 94 5.80 -0.72 6.33
C PRO A 94 5.90 -2.25 6.27
N ARG A 95 7.02 -2.79 5.79
CA ARG A 95 7.28 -4.24 5.75
C ARG A 95 7.24 -4.91 7.12
N ASN A 96 7.69 -4.19 8.16
CA ASN A 96 7.66 -4.67 9.53
C ASN A 96 6.26 -4.44 10.11
N LEU A 97 5.76 -3.21 10.00
CA LEU A 97 4.48 -2.77 10.55
C LEU A 97 3.30 -3.64 10.13
N VAL A 98 3.15 -3.90 8.82
CA VAL A 98 1.94 -4.50 8.24
C VAL A 98 1.59 -5.88 8.84
N ARG A 99 2.59 -6.59 9.36
CA ARG A 99 2.46 -7.92 9.98
C ARG A 99 1.89 -7.87 11.40
N TYR A 100 1.95 -6.71 12.05
CA TYR A 100 1.53 -6.50 13.42
C TYR A 100 0.20 -5.76 13.57
N ILE A 101 -0.36 -5.26 12.47
CA ILE A 101 -1.72 -4.70 12.48
C ILE A 101 -2.68 -5.85 12.80
N GLU A 102 -3.54 -5.68 13.79
CA GLU A 102 -4.47 -6.75 14.23
C GLU A 102 -5.83 -6.63 13.53
N SER A 103 -6.29 -5.40 13.29
CA SER A 103 -7.58 -5.09 12.67
C SER A 103 -7.64 -5.50 11.19
N PRO A 104 -8.84 -5.74 10.64
CA PRO A 104 -9.00 -6.05 9.22
C PRO A 104 -8.40 -4.95 8.33
N PHE A 105 -7.44 -5.34 7.49
CA PHE A 105 -6.63 -4.41 6.71
C PHE A 105 -6.51 -4.86 5.25
N PHE A 106 -6.66 -3.91 4.34
CA PHE A 106 -6.46 -4.10 2.90
C PHE A 106 -5.32 -3.22 2.41
N LEU A 107 -4.38 -3.82 1.70
CA LEU A 107 -3.30 -3.11 1.03
C LEU A 107 -3.51 -3.16 -0.48
N MET A 108 -3.64 -2.02 -1.13
CA MET A 108 -3.47 -1.94 -2.58
C MET A 108 -2.20 -1.17 -2.91
N ASN A 109 -1.33 -1.74 -3.74
CA ASN A 109 -0.05 -1.14 -4.06
C ASN A 109 0.38 -1.53 -5.47
N SER A 110 1.11 -0.66 -6.16
CA SER A 110 1.84 -1.09 -7.35
C SER A 110 3.07 -1.92 -6.95
N ALA A 111 3.37 -2.97 -7.72
CA ALA A 111 4.64 -3.68 -7.66
C ALA A 111 5.83 -2.80 -8.08
N PHE A 112 5.54 -1.73 -8.83
CA PHE A 112 6.45 -0.78 -9.41
C PHE A 112 5.99 0.65 -9.09
N ASP A 113 5.65 0.93 -7.83
CA ASP A 113 5.12 2.23 -7.41
C ASP A 113 6.01 3.37 -7.93
N SER A 114 5.42 4.30 -8.69
CA SER A 114 6.18 5.28 -9.47
C SER A 114 6.88 6.30 -8.58
N PHE A 115 6.29 6.65 -7.43
CA PHE A 115 6.93 7.48 -6.42
C PHE A 115 8.13 6.75 -5.81
N GLN A 116 7.96 5.48 -5.44
CA GLN A 116 9.05 4.72 -4.86
C GLN A 116 10.20 4.49 -5.87
N VAL A 117 9.89 4.16 -7.13
CA VAL A 117 10.92 3.99 -8.17
C VAL A 117 11.72 5.28 -8.38
N THR A 118 11.06 6.43 -8.35
CA THR A 118 11.72 7.74 -8.48
C THR A 118 12.73 7.97 -7.37
N ASN A 119 12.33 7.72 -6.11
CA ASN A 119 13.14 8.06 -4.93
C ASN A 119 14.12 6.96 -4.49
N THR A 120 13.91 5.72 -4.93
CA THR A 120 14.82 4.58 -4.65
C THR A 120 15.88 4.41 -5.73
N PHE A 121 15.53 4.68 -7.00
CA PHE A 121 16.41 4.42 -8.13
C PHE A 121 16.83 5.70 -8.83
N SER A 122 15.91 6.36 -9.55
CA SER A 122 16.19 7.66 -10.20
C SER A 122 14.98 8.22 -10.96
N LYS A 123 14.93 9.54 -11.13
CA LYS A 123 14.03 10.23 -12.07
C LYS A 123 14.21 9.75 -13.54
N PRO A 124 15.45 9.59 -14.06
CA PRO A 124 15.67 8.97 -15.37
C PRO A 124 15.01 7.59 -15.56
N LEU A 125 15.10 6.68 -14.58
CA LEU A 125 14.45 5.38 -14.69
C LEU A 125 12.92 5.52 -14.75
N HIS A 126 12.35 6.37 -13.87
CA HIS A 126 10.92 6.70 -13.93
C HIS A 126 10.51 7.17 -15.33
N GLY A 127 11.26 8.12 -15.91
CA GLY A 127 11.03 8.60 -17.28
C GLY A 127 11.13 7.50 -18.34
N ARG A 128 12.07 6.54 -18.22
CA ARG A 128 12.17 5.43 -19.17
C ARG A 128 10.97 4.48 -19.10
N VAL A 129 10.41 4.24 -17.92
CA VAL A 129 9.18 3.44 -17.78
C VAL A 129 7.99 4.15 -18.43
N MET A 130 7.81 5.44 -18.12
CA MET A 130 6.71 6.26 -18.67
C MET A 130 6.76 6.38 -20.20
N ASN A 131 7.96 6.37 -20.78
CA ASN A 131 8.17 6.48 -22.22
C ASN A 131 8.32 5.13 -22.95
N HIS A 132 8.10 4.00 -22.27
CA HIS A 132 8.27 2.65 -22.83
C HIS A 132 9.68 2.38 -23.39
N ARG A 133 10.73 2.99 -22.81
CA ARG A 133 12.15 2.89 -23.21
C ARG A 133 12.99 2.12 -22.19
N VAL A 134 12.41 1.10 -21.54
CA VAL A 134 13.08 0.33 -20.49
C VAL A 134 14.06 -0.67 -21.11
N GLY A 135 15.36 -0.52 -20.83
CA GLY A 135 16.39 -1.47 -21.27
C GLY A 135 16.46 -2.74 -20.40
N ARG A 136 17.26 -3.73 -20.83
CA ARG A 136 17.39 -5.02 -20.09
C ARG A 136 17.85 -4.85 -18.64
N GLY A 137 18.82 -3.96 -18.39
CA GLY A 137 19.33 -3.70 -17.04
C GLY A 137 18.30 -3.07 -16.11
N ASP A 138 17.59 -2.05 -16.60
CA ASP A 138 16.48 -1.42 -15.86
C ASP A 138 15.36 -2.41 -15.56
N LEU A 139 15.04 -3.29 -16.52
CA LEU A 139 14.01 -4.30 -16.31
C LEU A 139 14.42 -5.33 -15.25
N ALA A 140 15.70 -5.72 -15.21
CA ALA A 140 16.20 -6.59 -14.15
C ALA A 140 16.09 -5.92 -12.77
N LEU A 141 16.42 -4.64 -12.68
CA LEU A 141 16.30 -3.83 -11.46
C LEU A 141 14.85 -3.74 -10.97
N LEU A 142 13.92 -3.43 -11.87
CA LEU A 142 12.49 -3.35 -11.57
C LEU A 142 11.92 -4.71 -11.15
N ARG A 143 12.37 -5.81 -11.77
CA ARG A 143 11.96 -7.17 -11.41
C ARG A 143 12.42 -7.57 -10.01
N ASP A 144 13.65 -7.20 -9.63
CA ASP A 144 14.11 -7.40 -8.25
C ASP A 144 13.29 -6.57 -7.26
N PHE A 145 13.03 -5.30 -7.59
CA PHE A 145 12.17 -4.43 -6.77
C PHE A 145 10.78 -5.05 -6.54
N ARG A 146 10.11 -5.51 -7.60
CA ARG A 146 8.84 -6.27 -7.49
C ARG A 146 8.97 -7.48 -6.57
N GLY A 147 10.07 -8.23 -6.67
CA GLY A 147 10.35 -9.36 -5.78
C GLY A 147 10.45 -8.93 -4.31
N GLN A 148 11.07 -7.79 -4.03
CA GLN A 148 11.12 -7.21 -2.68
C GLN A 148 9.74 -6.78 -2.20
N THR A 149 8.91 -6.15 -3.05
CA THR A 149 7.52 -5.76 -2.74
C THR A 149 6.67 -6.97 -2.33
N ILE A 150 6.73 -8.05 -3.10
CA ILE A 150 5.95 -9.27 -2.80
C ILE A 150 6.42 -9.93 -1.50
N ARG A 151 7.74 -9.97 -1.24
CA ARG A 151 8.29 -10.51 0.02
C ARG A 151 7.95 -9.67 1.25
N ALA A 152 7.57 -8.40 1.06
CA ALA A 152 7.18 -7.50 2.14
C ALA A 152 5.72 -7.69 2.58
N LEU A 153 4.90 -8.41 1.81
CA LEU A 153 3.49 -8.62 2.13
C LEU A 153 3.32 -9.37 3.46
N PRO A 154 2.22 -9.09 4.19
CA PRO A 154 1.87 -9.86 5.37
C PRO A 154 1.50 -11.30 5.00
N ARG A 155 1.55 -12.20 5.99
CA ARG A 155 1.02 -13.54 5.79
C ARG A 155 -0.46 -13.45 5.45
N PRO A 156 -0.93 -14.21 4.44
CA PRO A 156 -2.31 -14.10 4.02
C PRO A 156 -3.28 -14.61 5.10
N SER A 157 -4.40 -13.91 5.32
CA SER A 157 -5.45 -14.33 6.26
C SER A 157 -6.81 -13.74 5.86
N ARG A 158 -7.90 -14.20 6.48
CA ARG A 158 -9.24 -13.62 6.27
C ARG A 158 -9.30 -12.12 6.62
N MET A 159 -8.46 -11.67 7.54
CA MET A 159 -8.39 -10.27 7.98
C MET A 159 -7.46 -9.41 7.13
N LYS A 160 -6.53 -10.03 6.37
CA LYS A 160 -5.51 -9.33 5.60
C LYS A 160 -5.68 -9.59 4.11
N GLY A 161 -6.25 -8.60 3.42
CA GLY A 161 -6.36 -8.61 1.96
C GLY A 161 -5.24 -7.78 1.32
N TYR A 162 -4.85 -8.13 0.11
CA TYR A 162 -3.96 -7.28 -0.68
C TYR A 162 -4.18 -7.42 -2.18
N LEU A 163 -3.87 -6.34 -2.89
CA LEU A 163 -3.90 -6.22 -4.34
C LEU A 163 -2.61 -5.55 -4.80
N ILE A 164 -1.77 -6.31 -5.48
CA ILE A 164 -0.49 -5.86 -6.03
C ILE A 164 -0.57 -5.86 -7.55
N THR A 165 -0.55 -4.67 -8.13
CA THR A 165 -0.72 -4.46 -9.57
C THR A 165 0.62 -4.21 -10.28
N SER A 166 0.71 -4.51 -11.58
CA SER A 166 1.87 -4.12 -12.38
C SER A 166 1.78 -2.71 -12.97
N LEU A 167 0.67 -1.99 -12.74
CA LEU A 167 0.50 -0.59 -13.16
C LEU A 167 1.57 0.31 -12.54
N PHE A 168 2.31 1.05 -13.36
CA PHE A 168 3.35 2.00 -12.94
C PHE A 168 2.72 3.33 -12.49
N ILE A 169 2.06 3.31 -11.34
CA ILE A 169 1.24 4.40 -10.81
C ILE A 169 1.47 4.53 -9.30
N HIS A 170 1.30 5.74 -8.78
CA HIS A 170 1.22 6.04 -7.35
C HIS A 170 -0.16 6.63 -7.03
N ARG A 171 -0.79 6.20 -5.92
CA ARG A 171 -2.18 6.50 -5.52
C ARG A 171 -3.22 5.93 -6.49
N LEU A 172 -3.36 4.61 -6.48
CA LEU A 172 -4.24 3.85 -7.38
C LEU A 172 -5.68 4.34 -7.30
N GLY A 173 -6.22 4.56 -6.10
CA GLY A 173 -7.61 4.96 -5.89
C GLY A 173 -7.95 6.31 -6.52
N THR A 174 -7.00 7.25 -6.53
CA THR A 174 -7.21 8.60 -7.10
C THR A 174 -6.79 8.72 -8.55
N VAL A 175 -5.66 8.11 -8.93
CA VAL A 175 -5.10 8.26 -10.29
C VAL A 175 -5.74 7.29 -11.28
N GLN A 176 -5.90 6.03 -10.89
CA GLN A 176 -6.53 5.02 -11.74
C GLN A 176 -8.06 5.00 -11.57
N GLY A 177 -8.54 5.52 -10.43
CA GLY A 177 -9.95 5.46 -10.03
C GLY A 177 -10.34 4.07 -9.53
N TYR A 178 -11.17 3.99 -8.50
CA TYR A 178 -11.63 2.70 -7.96
C TYR A 178 -12.37 1.82 -9.00
N LYS A 179 -13.05 2.44 -9.98
CA LYS A 179 -13.71 1.75 -11.09
C LYS A 179 -12.75 1.31 -12.20
N GLY A 180 -11.51 1.80 -12.19
CA GLY A 180 -10.48 1.43 -13.16
C GLY A 180 -10.02 -0.03 -13.00
N PRO A 181 -9.48 -0.64 -14.06
CA PRO A 181 -9.03 -2.03 -14.05
C PRO A 181 -7.88 -2.23 -13.05
N LYS A 182 -7.95 -3.30 -12.24
CA LYS A 182 -6.92 -3.56 -11.22
C LYS A 182 -5.58 -4.04 -11.76
N PHE A 183 -5.59 -4.59 -12.97
CA PHE A 183 -4.43 -5.11 -13.71
C PHE A 183 -4.50 -4.61 -15.15
N PRO A 184 -3.37 -4.54 -15.88
CA PRO A 184 -3.38 -4.24 -17.32
C PRO A 184 -4.32 -5.17 -18.09
N GLY A 185 -4.97 -4.63 -19.12
CA GLY A 185 -5.83 -5.38 -20.03
C GLY A 185 -7.33 -5.14 -19.84
N ARG A 186 -8.06 -5.22 -20.96
CA ARG A 186 -9.47 -4.80 -21.07
C ARG A 186 -10.47 -5.65 -20.28
N LYS A 187 -10.12 -6.90 -19.95
CA LYS A 187 -10.99 -7.84 -19.21
C LYS A 187 -10.77 -7.80 -17.68
N SER A 188 -9.87 -6.94 -17.20
CA SER A 188 -9.54 -6.87 -15.78
C SER A 188 -10.69 -6.24 -14.99
N LYS A 189 -11.13 -6.90 -13.90
CA LYS A 189 -12.13 -6.32 -13.00
C LYS A 189 -11.56 -5.08 -12.29
N SER A 190 -12.43 -4.24 -11.73
CA SER A 190 -12.03 -3.00 -11.07
C SER A 190 -11.30 -3.19 -9.73
N PHE A 191 -10.60 -2.16 -9.23
CA PHE A 191 -10.11 -2.15 -7.83
C PHE A 191 -11.27 -2.26 -6.84
N GLU A 192 -12.35 -1.54 -7.11
CA GLU A 192 -13.59 -1.55 -6.34
C GLU A 192 -14.12 -2.96 -6.15
N SER A 193 -14.15 -3.80 -7.20
CA SER A 193 -14.66 -5.18 -7.08
C SER A 193 -13.93 -5.97 -6.00
N ALA A 194 -12.59 -5.88 -5.97
CA ALA A 194 -11.78 -6.53 -4.95
C ALA A 194 -12.01 -5.91 -3.56
N LEU A 195 -12.07 -4.58 -3.48
CA LEU A 195 -12.25 -3.87 -2.22
C LEU A 195 -13.62 -4.15 -1.58
N VAL A 196 -14.69 -4.13 -2.37
CA VAL A 196 -16.07 -4.37 -1.92
C VAL A 196 -16.23 -5.81 -1.47
N ASP A 197 -15.72 -6.78 -2.25
CA ASP A 197 -15.78 -8.20 -1.88
C ASP A 197 -15.04 -8.47 -0.56
N TRP A 198 -13.87 -7.84 -0.38
CA TRP A 198 -13.15 -7.90 0.88
C TRP A 198 -13.88 -7.18 2.01
N PHE A 199 -14.39 -5.97 1.76
CA PHE A 199 -14.97 -5.12 2.80
C PHE A 199 -16.20 -5.80 3.42
N PHE A 200 -17.09 -6.35 2.59
CA PHE A 200 -18.29 -7.03 3.03
C PHE A 200 -18.13 -8.53 3.33
N ASP A 201 -16.89 -9.05 3.38
CA ASP A 201 -16.59 -10.47 3.60
C ASP A 201 -17.24 -11.43 2.59
N ARG A 202 -17.53 -10.95 1.37
CA ARG A 202 -18.10 -11.78 0.28
C ARG A 202 -17.06 -12.75 -0.28
N ALA A 203 -15.79 -12.42 -0.12
CA ALA A 203 -14.67 -13.29 -0.47
C ALA A 203 -13.74 -13.46 0.73
N THR A 204 -13.39 -14.71 1.05
CA THR A 204 -12.55 -15.06 2.21
C THR A 204 -11.06 -14.87 1.93
N ASN A 205 -10.65 -14.79 0.66
CA ASN A 205 -9.24 -14.69 0.24
C ASN A 205 -9.06 -13.66 -0.88
N VAL A 206 -9.12 -12.37 -0.54
CA VAL A 206 -8.84 -11.29 -1.49
C VAL A 206 -7.34 -11.03 -1.57
N ARG A 207 -6.67 -11.81 -2.42
CA ARG A 207 -5.21 -11.85 -2.60
C ARG A 207 -4.89 -11.80 -4.07
N PHE A 208 -4.69 -10.61 -4.59
CA PHE A 208 -4.45 -10.40 -6.01
C PHE A 208 -3.01 -9.94 -6.21
N ILE A 209 -2.24 -10.68 -7.00
CA ILE A 209 -0.91 -10.27 -7.44
C ILE A 209 -0.89 -10.44 -8.95
N ASP A 210 -0.63 -9.35 -9.66
CA ASP A 210 -0.48 -9.38 -11.10
C ASP A 210 0.71 -10.29 -11.48
N PRO A 211 0.53 -11.31 -12.34
CA PRO A 211 1.62 -12.18 -12.77
C PRO A 211 2.67 -11.44 -13.61
N SER A 212 2.34 -10.27 -14.18
CA SER A 212 3.28 -9.49 -14.97
C SER A 212 4.54 -9.15 -14.17
N LYS A 213 5.69 -9.42 -14.81
CA LYS A 213 7.03 -9.09 -14.31
C LYS A 213 7.57 -7.81 -14.95
N GLN A 214 6.73 -7.02 -15.59
CA GLN A 214 7.09 -5.77 -16.26
C GLN A 214 6.15 -4.66 -15.78
N PRO A 215 6.64 -3.43 -15.57
CA PRO A 215 5.76 -2.31 -15.30
C PRO A 215 4.89 -2.02 -16.52
N PHE A 216 3.65 -1.61 -16.26
CA PHE A 216 2.73 -1.18 -17.29
C PHE A 216 2.34 0.27 -17.06
N TYR A 217 2.63 1.13 -18.02
CA TYR A 217 2.18 2.51 -17.99
C TYR A 217 1.24 2.74 -19.17
N GLU A 218 0.04 3.23 -18.89
CA GLU A 218 -0.83 3.86 -19.87
C GLU A 218 -1.08 5.29 -19.38
N PRO A 219 -1.00 6.31 -20.24
CA PRO A 219 -1.39 7.66 -19.86
C PRO A 219 -2.82 7.64 -19.30
N PRO A 220 -3.13 8.44 -18.26
CA PRO A 220 -4.49 8.55 -17.75
C PRO A 220 -5.44 8.85 -18.89
N ARG A 221 -6.56 8.13 -18.97
CA ARG A 221 -7.60 8.47 -19.95
C ARG A 221 -8.07 9.88 -19.62
N VAL A 222 -7.88 10.83 -20.54
CA VAL A 222 -8.52 12.14 -20.47
C VAL A 222 -10.02 11.85 -20.43
N VAL A 223 -10.64 12.07 -19.28
CA VAL A 223 -12.10 12.13 -19.20
C VAL A 223 -12.44 13.39 -19.98
N LYS A 224 -13.00 13.23 -21.17
CA LYS A 224 -13.71 14.34 -21.80
C LYS A 224 -14.93 14.55 -20.93
N ASP A 225 -14.93 15.66 -20.19
CA ASP A 225 -16.12 16.18 -19.53
C ASP A 225 -17.21 16.46 -20.56
#